data_AF-A0A2G3J4M3-F1
#
_entry.id   AF-A0A2G3J4M3-F1
#
_cell.length_a   1.000
_cell.length_b   1.000
_cell.length_c   1.000
_cell.angle_alpha   90.00
_cell.angle_beta   90.00
_cell.angle_gamma   90.00
#
_symmetry.space_group_name_H-M   'P 1'
#
loop_
_entity.id
_entity.type
_entity.pdbx_description
1 polymer ?
#
loop_
_entity_poly.entity_id
_entity_poly.type
_entity_poly.pdbx_seq_one_letter_code
_entity_poly.pdbx_strand_id
1 'polypeptide(L)' 'MAHTAGLDVLQVACECALEHGVVTAAVVLNEMRRLIAPTQPTVLTLPDQLQLKHAPQANCARYDDLRGNQHVLH' A
#
# COMPACT_ATOMS: atom_id res chain seq x y z
N MET A 1 -24.77 -5.76 12.74
CA MET A 1 -24.16 -6.40 11.55
C MET A 1 -22.90 -5.68 11.06
N ALA A 2 -22.82 -4.34 11.04
CA ALA A 2 -21.60 -3.64 10.59
C ALA A 2 -20.42 -3.70 11.59
N HIS A 3 -20.69 -3.72 12.89
CA HIS A 3 -19.66 -3.77 13.94
C HIS A 3 -18.89 -5.11 13.96
N THR A 4 -19.55 -6.23 13.64
CA THR A 4 -18.93 -7.55 13.68
C THR A 4 -18.06 -7.82 12.47
N ALA A 5 -18.49 -7.41 11.27
CA ALA A 5 -17.69 -7.53 10.05
C ALA A 5 -16.35 -6.76 10.13
N GLY A 6 -16.29 -5.68 10.92
CA GLY A 6 -15.06 -4.92 11.13
C GLY A 6 -14.03 -5.60 12.04
N LEU A 7 -14.47 -6.52 12.91
CA LEU A 7 -13.57 -7.23 13.84
C LEU A 7 -12.80 -8.35 13.13
N ASP A 8 -13.43 -9.07 12.22
CA ASP A 8 -12.78 -10.12 11.44
C ASP A 8 -11.65 -9.54 10.58
N VAL A 9 -11.92 -8.41 9.93
CA VAL A 9 -10.92 -7.65 9.14
C VAL A 9 -9.76 -7.16 10.01
N LEU A 10 -10.06 -6.69 11.23
CA LEU A 10 -9.03 -6.25 12.17
C LEU A 10 -8.15 -7.42 12.60
N GLN A 11 -8.73 -8.58 12.87
CA GLN A 11 -7.96 -9.76 13.26
C GLN A 11 -6.99 -10.18 12.15
N VAL A 12 -7.46 -10.31 10.90
CA VAL A 12 -6.60 -10.65 9.76
C VAL A 12 -5.53 -9.59 9.55
N ALA A 13 -5.86 -8.31 9.68
CA ALA A 13 -4.88 -7.22 9.56
C ALA A 13 -3.78 -7.29 10.64
N CYS A 14 -4.13 -7.68 11.86
CA CYS A 14 -3.16 -7.90 12.94
C CYS A 14 -2.25 -9.10 12.65
N GLU A 15 -2.81 -10.20 12.14
CA GLU A 15 -2.04 -11.38 11.72
C GLU A 15 -1.03 -11.01 10.61
N CYS A 16 -1.48 -10.28 9.57
CA CYS A 16 -0.58 -9.77 8.53
C CYS A 16 0.51 -8.85 9.11
N ALA A 17 0.18 -7.96 10.05
CA ALA A 17 1.17 -7.07 10.65
C ALA A 17 2.24 -7.84 11.47
N LEU A 18 1.84 -8.93 12.13
CA LEU A 18 2.74 -9.82 12.85
C LEU A 18 3.67 -10.57 11.88
N GLU A 19 3.15 -11.07 10.76
CA GLU A 19 3.95 -11.74 9.72
C GLU A 19 5.01 -10.82 9.11
N HIS A 20 4.68 -9.55 8.86
CA HIS A 20 5.62 -8.56 8.35
C HIS A 20 6.65 -8.08 9.40
N GLY A 21 6.48 -8.45 10.68
CA GLY A 21 7.38 -8.07 11.76
C GLY A 21 7.32 -6.59 12.19
N VAL A 22 6.38 -5.80 11.65
CA VAL A 22 6.21 -4.37 11.98
C VAL A 22 4.81 -4.14 12.53
N VAL A 23 4.68 -4.21 13.85
CA VAL A 23 3.38 -4.07 14.54
C VAL A 23 3.18 -2.62 14.95
N THR A 24 2.63 -1.81 14.04
CA THR A 24 2.19 -0.44 14.34
C THR A 24 0.74 -0.24 13.94
N ALA A 25 0.04 0.68 14.61
CA ALA A 25 -1.34 1.01 14.28
C ALA A 25 -1.50 1.44 12.81
N ALA A 26 -0.51 2.14 12.25
CA ALA A 26 -0.52 2.55 10.85
C ALA A 26 -0.46 1.36 9.88
N VAL A 27 0.34 0.34 10.20
CA VAL A 27 0.43 -0.90 9.40
C VAL A 27 -0.88 -1.67 9.47
N VAL A 28 -1.42 -1.90 10.67
CA VAL A 28 -2.70 -2.60 10.85
C VAL A 28 -3.83 -1.90 10.11
N LEU A 29 -3.95 -0.57 10.22
CA LEU A 29 -4.96 0.20 9.49
C LEU A 29 -4.79 0.15 7.97
N ASN A 30 -3.54 0.08 7.49
CA ASN A 30 -3.26 -0.10 6.06
C ASN A 30 -3.70 -1.49 5.58
N GLU A 31 -3.41 -2.54 6.35
CA GLU A 31 -3.86 -3.89 6.00
C GLU A 31 -5.39 -4.00 6.04
N MET A 32 -6.05 -3.45 7.07
CA MET A 32 -7.52 -3.38 7.10
C MET A 32 -8.08 -2.69 5.85
N ARG A 33 -7.46 -1.57 5.42
CA ARG A 33 -7.86 -0.85 4.21
C ARG A 33 -7.72 -1.70 2.95
N ARG A 34 -6.65 -2.50 2.85
CA ARG A 34 -6.43 -3.41 1.71
C ARG A 34 -7.46 -4.52 1.69
N LEU A 35 -7.79 -5.10 2.85
CA LEU A 35 -8.76 -6.20 2.97
C LEU A 35 -10.18 -5.79 2.58
N ILE A 36 -10.58 -4.54 2.84
CA ILE A 36 -11.90 -4.01 2.46
C ILE A 36 -11.90 -3.26 1.13
N ALA A 37 -10.76 -3.19 0.45
CA ALA A 37 -10.65 -2.46 -0.80
C ALA A 37 -11.63 -3.06 -1.83
N PRO A 38 -12.37 -2.24 -2.58
CA PRO A 38 -13.23 -2.74 -3.64
C PRO A 38 -12.39 -3.49 -4.68
N THR A 39 -13.00 -4.48 -5.32
CA THR A 39 -12.37 -5.24 -6.40
C THR A 39 -11.74 -4.30 -7.42
N GLN A 40 -10.52 -4.62 -7.83
CA GLN A 40 -9.79 -3.81 -8.80
C GLN A 40 -10.65 -3.64 -10.08
N PRO A 41 -10.73 -2.43 -10.65
CA PRO A 41 -11.48 -2.21 -11.88
C PRO A 41 -10.96 -3.11 -12.99
N THR A 42 -11.88 -3.55 -13.86
CA THR A 42 -11.54 -4.37 -15.03
C THR A 42 -10.44 -3.72 -15.84
N VAL A 43 -9.43 -4.52 -16.20
CA VAL A 43 -8.34 -4.09 -17.06
C VAL A 43 -8.91 -3.62 -18.40
N LEU A 44 -8.64 -2.37 -18.74
CA LEU A 44 -9.02 -1.82 -20.04
C LEU A 44 -8.15 -2.48 -21.11
N THR A 45 -8.77 -3.01 -22.16
CA THR A 45 -8.04 -3.44 -23.36
C THR A 45 -7.51 -2.18 -24.05
N LEU A 46 -6.23 -1.88 -23.84
CA LEU A 46 -5.57 -0.73 -24.45
C LEU A 46 -4.96 -1.14 -25.80
N PRO A 47 -5.04 -0.28 -26.83
CA PRO A 47 -4.34 -0.50 -28.09
C PRO A 47 -2.81 -0.50 -27.87
N ASP A 48 -2.08 -1.33 -28.63
CA ASP A 48 -0.63 -1.51 -28.50
C ASP A 48 0.17 -0.21 -28.64
N GLN A 49 -0.38 0.79 -29.34
CA GLN A 49 0.22 2.11 -29.49
C GLN A 49 0.33 2.90 -28.17
N LEU A 50 -0.47 2.56 -27.15
CA LEU A 50 -0.45 3.18 -25.82
C LEU A 50 0.47 2.44 -24.84
N GLN A 51 1.16 1.38 -25.27
CA GLN A 51 2.16 0.74 -24.41
C GLN A 51 3.31 1.71 -24.14
N LEU A 52 3.65 1.86 -22.87
CA LEU A 52 4.78 2.68 -22.44
C LEU A 52 6.07 2.12 -23.05
N LYS A 53 6.74 2.91 -23.91
CA LYS A 53 8.05 2.56 -24.47
C LYS A 53 9.13 2.47 -23.40
N HIS A 54 8.96 3.22 -22.31
CA HIS A 54 9.86 3.23 -21.17
C HIS A 54 9.04 3.05 -19.89
N ALA A 55 9.38 2.03 -19.11
CA ALA A 55 8.78 1.82 -17.81
C ALA A 55 9.12 3.00 -16.87
N PRO A 56 8.19 3.42 -15.99
CA PRO A 56 8.50 4.44 -15.00
C PRO A 56 9.62 3.95 -14.08
N GLN A 57 10.69 4.72 -14.00
CA GLN A 57 11.79 4.45 -13.08
C GLN A 57 11.50 5.12 -11.74
N ALA A 58 11.54 4.34 -10.66
CA ALA A 58 11.49 4.88 -9.31
C ALA A 58 12.77 5.69 -9.07
N ASN A 59 12.64 7.02 -9.03
CA ASN A 59 13.74 7.91 -8.66
C ASN A 59 13.57 8.32 -7.19
N CYS A 60 13.98 7.44 -6.29
CA CYS A 60 13.92 7.69 -4.84
C CYS A 60 14.80 8.87 -4.44
N ALA A 61 15.94 9.07 -5.11
CA ALA A 61 16.86 10.18 -4.84
C ALA A 61 16.17 11.55 -4.97
N ARG A 62 15.27 11.74 -5.95
CA ARG A 62 14.46 12.97 -6.04
C ARG A 62 13.60 13.21 -4.81
N TYR A 63 13.05 12.16 -4.20
CA TYR A 63 12.27 12.28 -2.97
C TYR A 63 13.18 12.59 -1.77
N ASP A 64 14.35 11.96 -1.70
CA ASP A 64 15.33 12.18 -0.63
C ASP A 64 15.84 13.64 -0.64
N ASP A 65 16.13 14.19 -1.82
CA ASP A 65 16.50 15.60 -2.01
C ASP A 65 15.39 16.55 -1.52
N LEU A 66 14.12 16.23 -1.85
CA LEU A 66 12.95 17.03 -1.45
C LEU A 66 12.65 16.97 0.04
N ARG A 67 12.88 15.81 0.68
CA ARG A 67 12.71 15.64 2.12
C ARG A 67 13.82 16.30 2.93
N GLY A 68 14.86 16.81 2.26
CA GLY A 68 16.07 17.32 2.87
C GLY A 68 16.84 16.20 3.57
N ASN A 69 18.16 16.34 3.65
CA ASN A 69 19.07 15.46 4.39
C ASN A 69 18.79 15.36 5.92
N GLN A 70 17.61 15.77 6.40
CA GLN A 70 17.23 15.75 7.81
C GLN A 70 16.56 14.43 8.27
N HIS A 71 16.34 13.46 7.38
CA HIS A 71 15.63 12.22 7.74
C HIS A 71 16.53 11.02 8.10
N VAL A 72 17.85 11.18 8.13
CA VAL A 72 18.76 10.17 8.72
C VAL A 72 19.35 10.73 10.01
N LEU A 73 18.52 10.77 11.06
CA LEU A 73 19.04 10.71 12.42
C LEU A 73 18.77 9.29 12.91
N HIS A 74 19.86 8.54 12.97
CA HIS A 74 19.95 7.20 13.54
C HIS A 74 19.68 7.22 15.05
#